data_AF-A0A7S2PGD2-F1
#
_entry.id   AF-A0A7S2PGD2-F1
#
_cell.length_a   1.000
_cell.length_b   1.000
_cell.length_c   1.000
_cell.angle_alpha   90.00
_cell.angle_beta   90.00
_cell.angle_gamma   90.00
#
_symmetry.space_group_name_H-M   'P 1'
#
loop_
_entity.id
_entity.type
_entity.pdbx_description
1 polymer ?
#
loop_
_entity_poly.entity_id
_entity_poly.type
_entity_poly.pdbx_seq_one_letter_code
_entity_poly.pdbx_strand_id
1 'polypeptide(L)'
;MDMDDIKAQVKAKLGQLRSKLNSVPILQKAEDKVKIPKEYLVLVGGSLLFFLFFFGIGAGSICSIVGFIYPAFKSFEAIESKNRSSDVQWLVYWVIYAFFSVIEKNESKIDAVLNKSKKTAAKAAQEMTKVVAEAKED
;
A
#
# COMPACT_ATOMS: atom_id res chain seq x y z
N MET A 1 -10.79 35.09 -7.87
CA MET A 1 -9.85 34.39 -8.75
C MET A 1 -10.67 33.96 -9.95
N ASP A 2 -10.65 34.77 -11.01
CA ASP A 2 -11.52 34.60 -12.16
C ASP A 2 -11.06 33.42 -13.04
N MET A 3 -12.01 32.69 -13.59
CA MET A 3 -11.77 31.49 -14.41
C MET A 3 -10.87 31.76 -15.62
N ASP A 4 -10.86 33.01 -16.10
CA ASP A 4 -10.08 33.41 -17.27
C ASP A 4 -8.59 33.61 -16.94
N ASP A 5 -8.26 34.12 -15.75
CA ASP A 5 -6.88 34.17 -15.27
C ASP A 5 -6.31 32.76 -15.03
N ILE A 6 -7.11 31.84 -14.51
CA ILE A 6 -6.71 30.44 -14.31
C ILE A 6 -6.37 29.79 -15.66
N LYS A 7 -7.23 29.97 -16.67
CA LYS A 7 -6.96 29.46 -18.03
C LYS A 7 -5.71 30.09 -18.65
N ALA A 8 -5.51 31.40 -18.45
CA ALA A 8 -4.33 32.10 -18.95
C ALA A 8 -3.04 31.56 -18.32
N GLN A 9 -3.03 31.34 -17.01
CA GLN A 9 -1.87 30.78 -16.30
C GLN A 9 -1.59 29.32 -16.69
N VAL A 10 -2.62 28.50 -16.85
CA VAL A 10 -2.48 27.12 -17.31
C VAL A 10 -1.87 27.10 -18.71
N LYS A 11 -2.36 27.93 -19.63
CA LYS A 11 -1.83 28.01 -21.00
C LYS A 11 -0.38 28.50 -21.04
N ALA A 12 -0.02 29.47 -20.17
CA ALA A 12 1.35 29.94 -20.03
C ALA A 12 2.30 28.83 -19.50
N LYS A 13 1.87 28.07 -18.49
CA LYS A 13 2.64 26.93 -17.96
C LYS A 13 2.77 25.79 -18.99
N LEU A 14 1.72 25.52 -19.76
CA LEU A 14 1.75 24.54 -20.86
C LEU A 14 2.75 24.95 -21.96
N GLY A 15 2.82 26.24 -22.30
CA GLY A 15 3.79 26.75 -23.27
C GLY A 15 5.26 26.56 -22.83
N GLN A 16 5.54 26.77 -21.55
CA GLN A 16 6.88 26.52 -20.99
C GLN A 16 7.23 25.03 -20.97
N LEU A 17 6.28 24.16 -20.62
CA LEU A 17 6.46 22.70 -20.67
C LEU A 17 6.75 22.23 -22.09
N ARG A 18 6.00 22.73 -23.08
CA ARG A 18 6.16 22.39 -24.50
C ARG A 18 7.57 22.66 -25.01
N SER A 19 8.15 23.80 -24.65
CA SER A 19 9.52 24.18 -25.01
C SER A 19 10.56 23.17 -24.49
N LYS A 20 10.45 22.78 -23.20
CA LYS A 20 11.35 21.80 -22.58
C LYS A 20 11.12 20.37 -23.10
N LEU A 21 9.91 20.06 -23.54
CA LEU A 21 9.57 18.75 -24.09
C LEU A 21 10.04 18.55 -25.52
N ASN A 22 10.12 19.62 -26.33
CA ASN A 22 10.64 19.56 -27.71
C ASN A 22 12.12 19.14 -27.78
N SER A 23 12.88 19.33 -26.70
CA SER A 23 14.28 18.90 -26.60
C SER A 23 14.48 17.37 -26.51
N VAL A 24 13.40 16.57 -26.41
CA VAL A 24 13.51 15.12 -26.22
C VAL A 24 12.97 14.37 -27.46
N PRO A 25 13.84 13.75 -28.28
CA PRO A 25 13.44 13.12 -29.55
C PRO A 25 12.54 11.88 -29.39
N ILE A 26 12.55 11.24 -28.21
CA ILE A 26 11.68 10.09 -27.88
C ILE A 26 10.20 10.52 -27.80
N LEU A 27 9.91 11.76 -27.36
CA LEU A 27 8.54 12.23 -27.23
C LEU A 27 7.94 12.71 -28.55
N GLN A 28 8.76 13.16 -29.50
CA GLN A 28 8.28 13.53 -30.84
C GLN A 28 7.80 12.31 -31.63
N LYS A 29 8.54 11.19 -31.58
CA LYS A 29 8.10 9.93 -32.20
C LYS A 29 6.79 9.40 -31.62
N ALA A 30 6.53 9.67 -30.34
CA ALA A 30 5.27 9.35 -29.69
C ALA A 30 4.14 10.33 -30.10
N GLU A 31 4.44 11.62 -30.27
CA GLU A 31 3.50 12.65 -30.77
C GLU A 31 3.03 12.35 -32.20
N ASP A 32 3.94 11.94 -33.09
CA ASP A 32 3.63 11.63 -34.50
C ASP A 32 2.68 10.43 -34.66
N LYS A 33 2.77 9.45 -33.75
CA LYS A 33 1.88 8.27 -33.75
C LYS A 33 0.54 8.54 -33.08
N VAL A 34 0.51 9.41 -32.07
CA VAL A 34 -0.65 9.54 -31.18
C VAL A 34 -1.50 10.79 -31.52
N LYS A 35 -0.99 11.78 -32.28
CA LYS A 35 -1.69 13.03 -32.66
C LYS A 35 -2.23 13.88 -31.49
N ILE A 36 -1.90 13.54 -30.24
CA ILE A 36 -2.29 14.26 -29.03
C ILE A 36 -1.13 15.19 -28.61
N PRO A 37 -1.38 16.43 -28.16
CA PRO A 37 -0.35 17.32 -27.63
C PRO A 37 0.48 16.63 -26.53
N LYS A 38 1.81 16.59 -26.74
CA LYS A 38 2.79 15.91 -25.87
C LYS A 38 2.77 16.38 -24.41
N GLU A 39 2.33 17.61 -24.15
CA GLU A 39 2.22 18.15 -22.79
C GLU A 39 1.17 17.37 -22.00
N TYR A 40 0.06 17.00 -22.64
CA TYR A 40 -1.00 16.22 -22.01
C TYR A 40 -0.58 14.77 -21.83
N LEU A 41 0.15 14.20 -22.80
CA LEU A 41 0.66 12.82 -22.72
C LEU A 41 1.64 12.63 -21.55
N VAL A 42 2.55 13.58 -21.33
CA VAL A 42 3.50 13.53 -20.22
C VAL A 42 2.82 13.79 -18.89
N LEU A 43 1.87 14.72 -18.86
CA LEU A 43 1.16 15.05 -17.62
C LEU A 43 0.27 13.87 -17.19
N VAL A 44 -0.48 13.27 -18.11
CA VAL A 44 -1.31 12.09 -17.84
C VAL A 44 -0.45 10.86 -17.59
N GLY A 45 0.55 10.57 -18.42
CA GLY A 45 1.43 9.42 -18.26
C GLY A 45 2.27 9.48 -17.00
N GLY A 46 2.81 10.66 -16.68
CA GLY A 46 3.55 10.91 -15.45
C GLY A 46 2.66 10.83 -14.21
N SER A 47 1.45 11.41 -14.27
CA SER A 47 0.47 11.29 -13.19
C SER A 47 0.04 9.85 -12.96
N LEU A 48 -0.20 9.08 -14.04
CA LEU A 48 -0.58 7.68 -13.95
C LEU A 48 0.54 6.82 -13.35
N LEU A 49 1.79 7.04 -13.77
CA LEU A 49 2.95 6.34 -13.21
C LEU A 49 3.18 6.69 -11.74
N PHE A 50 3.06 7.97 -11.38
CA PHE A 50 3.13 8.42 -9.99
C PHE A 50 2.03 7.76 -9.15
N PHE A 51 0.80 7.74 -9.66
CA PHE A 51 -0.34 7.12 -9.00
C PHE A 51 -0.14 5.61 -8.85
N LEU A 52 0.31 4.91 -9.89
CA LEU A 52 0.59 3.47 -9.85
C LEU A 52 1.71 3.13 -8.85
N PHE A 53 2.75 3.98 -8.76
CA PHE A 53 3.84 3.81 -7.81
C PHE A 53 3.37 4.04 -6.36
N PHE A 54 2.57 5.08 -6.13
CA PHE A 54 1.96 5.38 -4.84
C PHE A 54 0.94 4.32 -4.41
N PHE A 55 0.12 3.80 -5.33
CA PHE A 55 -0.86 2.75 -5.03
C PHE A 55 -0.23 1.36 -4.90
N GLY A 56 0.87 1.09 -5.62
CA GLY A 56 1.56 -0.20 -5.58
C GLY A 56 2.41 -0.39 -4.32
N ILE A 57 3.35 0.52 -4.06
CA ILE A 57 4.32 0.41 -2.95
C ILE A 57 3.90 1.29 -1.76
N GLY A 58 3.25 2.43 -2.03
CA GLY A 58 2.92 3.43 -1.01
C GLY A 58 1.57 3.22 -0.29
N ALA A 59 0.65 2.41 -0.83
CA ALA A 59 -0.72 2.33 -0.31
C ALA A 59 -0.77 1.84 1.14
N GLY A 60 0.04 0.86 1.51
CA GLY A 60 0.11 0.37 2.89
C GLY A 60 0.70 1.41 3.86
N SER A 61 1.74 2.13 3.44
CA SER A 61 2.38 3.17 4.24
C SER A 61 1.48 4.40 4.41
N ILE A 62 0.76 4.79 3.36
CA ILE A 62 -0.19 5.92 3.40
C ILE A 62 -1.41 5.54 4.22
N CYS A 63 -1.93 4.31 4.10
CA CYS A 63 -2.99 3.81 4.96
C CYS A 63 -2.59 3.83 6.44
N SER A 64 -1.34 3.44 6.75
CA SER A 64 -0.79 3.50 8.10
C SER A 64 -0.63 4.94 8.60
N ILE A 65 -0.16 5.87 7.75
CA ILE A 65 0.01 7.28 8.11
C ILE A 65 -1.32 7.99 8.26
N VAL A 66 -2.28 7.77 7.36
CA VAL A 66 -3.63 8.36 7.42
C VAL A 66 -4.43 7.78 8.59
N GLY A 67 -4.31 6.46 8.82
CA GLY A 67 -4.86 5.78 9.98
C GLY A 67 -4.30 6.31 11.30
N PHE A 68 -3.03 6.74 11.32
CA PHE A 68 -2.41 7.34 12.50
C PHE A 68 -2.72 8.85 12.65
N ILE A 69 -2.66 9.62 11.55
CA ILE A 69 -2.79 11.09 11.56
C ILE A 69 -4.17 11.55 12.02
N TYR A 70 -5.24 10.90 11.56
CA TYR A 70 -6.60 11.37 11.83
C TYR A 70 -6.95 11.35 13.35
N PRO A 71 -6.77 10.22 14.05
CA PRO A 71 -6.97 10.15 15.51
C PRO A 71 -5.84 10.79 16.33
N ALA A 72 -4.61 10.94 15.80
CA ALA A 72 -3.58 11.75 16.46
C ALA A 72 -3.98 13.24 16.47
N PHE A 73 -4.54 13.74 15.36
CA PHE A 73 -5.06 15.11 15.27
C PHE A 73 -6.22 15.33 16.25
N LYS A 74 -7.19 14.39 16.31
CA LYS A 74 -8.28 14.45 17.29
C LYS A 74 -7.80 14.31 18.74
N SER A 75 -6.74 13.55 19.02
CA SER A 75 -6.13 13.48 20.36
C SER A 75 -5.55 14.83 20.82
N PHE A 76 -4.93 15.59 19.90
CA PHE A 76 -4.47 16.95 20.19
C PHE A 76 -5.64 17.92 20.44
N GLU A 77 -6.71 17.81 19.65
CA GLU A 77 -7.94 18.61 19.80
C GLU A 77 -8.75 18.25 21.08
N ALA A 78 -8.64 17.01 21.56
CA ALA A 78 -9.26 16.52 22.79
C ALA A 78 -8.55 16.99 24.07
N ILE A 79 -7.24 17.23 24.02
CA ILE A 79 -6.52 17.88 25.13
C ILE A 79 -6.99 19.33 25.32
N GLU A 80 -7.44 19.97 24.23
CA GLU A 80 -7.90 21.36 24.24
C GLU A 80 -9.40 21.50 24.54
N SER A 81 -10.22 20.47 24.26
CA SER A 81 -11.67 20.47 24.54
C SER A 81 -12.08 19.45 25.63
N LYS A 82 -12.81 19.90 26.66
CA LYS A 82 -13.14 19.12 27.88
C LYS A 82 -14.25 18.05 27.68
N ASN A 83 -14.40 17.50 26.47
CA ASN A 83 -15.60 16.74 26.06
C ASN A 83 -15.31 15.23 25.86
N ARG A 84 -15.49 14.43 26.93
CA ARG A 84 -15.09 13.01 27.01
C ARG A 84 -15.79 12.04 26.04
N SER A 85 -16.94 12.39 25.46
CA SER A 85 -17.73 11.44 24.67
C SER A 85 -17.11 11.12 23.30
N SER A 86 -16.38 12.08 22.71
CA SER A 86 -15.71 11.90 21.42
C SER A 86 -14.48 10.99 21.55
N ASP A 87 -13.78 11.05 22.66
CA ASP A 87 -12.54 10.29 22.91
C ASP A 87 -12.80 8.77 22.99
N VAL A 88 -13.92 8.40 23.62
CA VAL A 88 -14.31 6.99 23.79
C VAL A 88 -14.65 6.34 22.44
N GLN A 89 -15.27 7.07 21.52
CA GLN A 89 -15.66 6.54 20.21
C GLN A 89 -14.43 6.23 19.34
N TRP A 90 -13.41 7.10 19.38
CA TRP A 90 -12.16 6.88 18.64
C TRP A 90 -11.29 5.80 19.29
N LEU A 91 -11.30 5.67 20.62
CA LEU A 91 -10.59 4.60 21.32
C LEU A 91 -11.19 3.22 21.00
N VAL A 92 -12.52 3.10 20.93
CA VAL A 92 -13.19 1.84 20.57
C VAL A 92 -12.88 1.44 19.13
N TYR A 93 -12.84 2.39 18.21
CA TYR A 93 -12.42 2.15 16.82
C TYR A 93 -11.01 1.54 16.75
N TRP A 94 -10.07 2.11 17.51
CA TRP A 94 -8.71 1.61 17.60
C TRP A 94 -8.60 0.21 18.21
N VAL A 95 -9.40 -0.07 19.22
CA VAL A 95 -9.43 -1.39 19.87
C VAL A 95 -9.95 -2.46 18.91
N ILE A 96 -11.02 -2.17 18.15
CA ILE A 96 -11.56 -3.10 17.14
C ILE A 96 -10.54 -3.35 16.04
N TYR A 97 -9.88 -2.30 15.53
CA TYR A 97 -8.85 -2.42 14.51
C TYR A 97 -7.65 -3.27 14.96
N ALA A 98 -7.17 -3.06 16.21
CA ALA A 98 -6.10 -3.86 16.79
C ALA A 98 -6.52 -5.34 17.00
N PHE A 99 -7.77 -5.58 17.41
CA PHE A 99 -8.30 -6.92 17.63
C PHE A 99 -8.32 -7.74 16.34
N PHE A 100 -8.83 -7.17 15.24
CA PHE A 100 -8.83 -7.82 13.93
C PHE A 100 -7.41 -8.06 13.40
N SER A 101 -6.50 -7.10 13.56
CA SER A 101 -5.12 -7.23 13.09
C SER A 101 -4.28 -8.27 13.87
N VAL A 102 -4.62 -8.51 15.14
CA VAL A 102 -4.02 -9.59 15.94
C VAL A 102 -4.58 -10.97 15.56
N ILE A 103 -5.88 -11.06 15.27
CA ILE A 103 -6.52 -12.32 14.84
C ILE A 103 -5.89 -12.82 13.54
N GLU A 104 -5.72 -11.95 12.55
CA GLU A 104 -5.14 -12.28 11.25
C GLU A 104 -3.67 -12.76 11.36
N LYS A 105 -2.92 -12.22 12.32
CA LYS A 105 -1.53 -12.66 12.59
C LYS A 105 -1.42 -14.04 13.24
N ASN A 106 -2.45 -14.49 13.94
CA ASN A 106 -2.38 -15.73 14.72
C ASN A 106 -2.79 -16.98 13.93
N GLU A 107 -3.56 -16.85 12.84
CA GLU A 107 -3.87 -17.99 11.96
C GLU A 107 -2.60 -18.63 11.37
N SER A 108 -1.66 -17.80 10.91
CA SER A 108 -0.37 -18.27 10.36
C SER A 108 0.48 -19.11 11.34
N LYS A 109 0.36 -18.86 12.64
CA LYS A 109 1.14 -19.56 13.67
C LYS A 109 0.54 -20.92 14.01
N ILE A 110 -0.79 -21.03 13.98
CA ILE A 110 -1.48 -22.31 14.23
C ILE A 110 -1.18 -23.30 13.10
N ASP A 111 -1.18 -22.84 11.85
CA ASP A 111 -0.84 -23.69 10.69
C ASP A 111 0.63 -24.12 10.68
N ALA A 112 1.54 -23.23 11.10
CA ALA A 112 2.95 -23.55 11.23
C ALA A 112 3.19 -24.61 12.33
N VAL A 113 2.48 -24.52 13.46
CA VAL A 113 2.58 -25.49 14.56
C VAL A 113 1.99 -26.85 14.17
N LEU A 114 0.84 -26.86 13.48
CA LEU A 114 0.22 -28.10 12.99
C LEU A 114 1.09 -28.81 11.94
N ASN A 115 1.67 -28.07 11.00
CA ASN A 115 2.55 -28.66 9.99
C ASN A 115 3.85 -29.20 10.61
N LYS A 116 4.43 -28.47 11.58
CA LYS A 116 5.62 -28.91 12.32
C LYS A 116 5.36 -30.21 13.09
N SER A 117 4.22 -30.32 13.77
CA SER A 117 3.82 -31.54 14.49
C SER A 117 3.65 -32.75 13.56
N LYS A 118 2.94 -32.56 12.43
CA LYS A 118 2.77 -33.63 11.41
C LYS A 118 4.11 -34.12 10.84
N LYS A 119 5.05 -33.21 10.58
CA LYS A 119 6.37 -33.56 10.02
C LYS A 119 7.23 -34.34 11.01
N THR A 120 7.17 -34.01 12.31
CA THR A 120 7.87 -34.75 13.36
C THR A 120 7.27 -36.14 13.56
N ALA A 121 5.94 -36.28 13.53
CA ALA A 121 5.27 -37.58 13.62
C ALA A 121 5.60 -38.47 12.42
N ALA A 122 5.60 -37.92 11.20
CA ALA A 122 5.98 -38.66 10.00
C ALA A 122 7.43 -39.17 10.06
N LYS A 123 8.37 -38.34 10.55
CA LYS A 123 9.77 -38.74 10.72
C LYS A 123 9.92 -39.86 11.76
N ALA A 124 9.22 -39.76 12.89
CA ALA A 124 9.25 -40.81 13.92
C ALA A 124 8.67 -42.15 13.40
N ALA A 125 7.59 -42.11 12.62
CA ALA A 125 7.01 -43.31 12.01
C ALA A 125 7.95 -43.95 10.97
N GLN A 126 8.67 -43.14 10.18
CA GLN A 126 9.67 -43.65 9.23
C GLN A 126 10.84 -44.33 9.94
N GLU A 127 11.36 -43.72 11.01
CA GLU A 127 12.45 -44.32 11.81
C GLU A 127 12.00 -45.65 12.45
N MET A 128 10.81 -45.70 13.06
CA MET A 128 10.28 -46.95 13.62
C MET A 128 10.06 -48.04 12.56
N THR A 129 9.56 -47.66 11.39
CA THR A 129 9.35 -48.61 10.28
C THR A 129 10.68 -49.17 9.78
N LYS A 130 11.72 -48.34 9.72
CA LYS A 130 13.07 -48.76 9.32
C LYS A 130 13.69 -49.73 10.33
N VAL A 131 13.61 -49.42 11.63
CA VAL A 131 14.14 -50.28 12.70
C VAL A 131 13.42 -51.64 12.75
N VAL A 132 12.10 -51.67 12.53
CA VAL A 132 11.33 -52.92 12.47
C VAL A 132 11.68 -53.75 11.22
N ALA A 133 12.04 -53.11 10.11
CA ALA A 133 12.49 -53.81 8.90
C ALA A 133 13.88 -54.43 9.10
N GLU A 134 14.84 -53.68 9.67
CA GLU A 134 16.18 -54.18 9.99
C GLU A 134 16.13 -55.35 10.99
N ALA A 135 15.28 -55.27 12.02
CA ALA A 135 15.09 -56.37 12.98
C ALA A 135 14.42 -57.64 12.42
N LYS A 136 13.99 -57.63 11.16
CA LYS A 136 13.36 -58.76 10.47
C LYS A 136 14.28 -59.42 9.44
N GLU A 137 15.43 -58.81 9.15
CA GLU A 137 16.47 -59.33 8.26
C GLU A 137 17.63 -60.04 9.01
N ASP A 138 17.68 -59.93 10.35
CA ASP A 138 18.52 -60.73 11.28
C ASP A 138 17.80 -62.00 11.77
#